data_AF-A0AAW8M2E6-F1
#
_entry.id   AF-A0AAW8M2E6-F1
#
_cell.length_a   1.000
_cell.length_b   1.000
_cell.length_c   1.000
_cell.angle_alpha   90.00
_cell.angle_beta   90.00
_cell.angle_gamma   90.00
#
_symmetry.space_group_name_H-M   'P 1'
#
loop_
_entity.id
_entity.type
_entity.pdbx_description
1 polymer ?
#
loop_
_entity_poly.entity_id
_entity_poly.type
_entity_poly.pdbx_seq_one_letter_code
_entity_poly.pdbx_strand_id
1 'polypeptide(L)'
;MPAITEIEIQLYIDHCLPEERKHAVKEYLYDDLTAAQRVGAYERHADALRRALFPVAEMPLPSIFEPGALETELSLSPLRHLNSIAGAILAALIAYVEWGWWRVLEEQIAHFLIR
;
A
#
# COMPACT_ATOMS: atom_id res chain seq x y z
N MET A 1 -7.76 29.37 -1.26
CA MET A 1 -7.29 28.30 -2.17
C MET A 1 -6.65 27.22 -1.32
N PRO A 2 -6.97 25.93 -1.48
CA PRO A 2 -6.25 24.87 -0.79
C PRO A 2 -4.76 24.93 -1.20
N ALA A 3 -3.86 24.78 -0.23
CA ALA A 3 -2.43 24.81 -0.48
C ALA A 3 -2.03 23.71 -1.48
N ILE A 4 -1.13 24.03 -2.41
CA ILE A 4 -0.54 23.03 -3.31
C ILE A 4 0.38 22.13 -2.50
N THR A 5 0.22 20.82 -2.67
CA THR A 5 1.06 19.83 -2.00
C THR A 5 2.22 19.39 -2.89
N GLU A 6 3.29 18.86 -2.28
CA GLU A 6 4.42 18.30 -3.04
C GLU A 6 4.00 17.12 -3.92
N ILE A 7 3.02 16.32 -3.49
CA ILE A 7 2.46 15.22 -4.29
C ILE A 7 1.86 15.76 -5.58
N GLU A 8 1.12 16.87 -5.52
CA GLU A 8 0.52 17.47 -6.71
C GLU A 8 1.56 18.05 -7.66
N ILE A 9 2.67 18.58 -7.12
CA ILE A 9 3.81 19.02 -7.92
C ILE A 9 4.44 17.82 -8.64
N GLN A 10 4.64 16.71 -7.94
CA GLN A 10 5.20 15.50 -8.55
C GLN A 10 4.26 14.93 -9.63
N LEU A 11 2.96 14.86 -9.35
CA LEU A 11 1.95 14.45 -10.33
C LEU A 11 1.87 15.41 -11.54
N TYR A 12 2.13 16.70 -11.33
CA TYR A 12 2.20 17.69 -12.40
C TYR A 12 3.40 17.41 -13.33
N ILE A 13 4.58 17.17 -12.76
CA ILE A 13 5.82 16.80 -13.48
C ILE A 13 5.65 15.49 -14.24
N ASP A 14 4.96 14.51 -13.63
CA ASP A 14 4.71 13.20 -14.23
C ASP A 14 3.52 13.20 -15.21
N HIS A 15 2.89 14.37 -15.43
CA HIS A 15 1.71 14.55 -16.30
C HIS A 15 0.49 13.71 -15.90
N CYS A 16 0.42 13.28 -14.64
CA CYS A 16 -0.65 12.47 -14.06
C CYS A 16 -1.65 13.29 -13.22
N LEU A 17 -1.45 14.61 -13.07
CA LEU A 17 -2.35 15.46 -12.31
C LEU A 17 -3.67 15.70 -13.07
N PRO A 18 -4.85 15.68 -12.42
CA PRO A 18 -6.12 16.06 -13.04
C PRO A 18 -6.14 17.52 -13.53
N GLU A 19 -6.81 17.79 -14.65
CA GLU A 19 -6.86 19.13 -15.28
C GLU A 19 -7.40 20.20 -14.33
N GLU A 20 -8.36 19.86 -13.47
CA GLU A 20 -8.96 20.76 -12.48
C GLU A 20 -7.91 21.30 -11.50
N ARG A 21 -6.87 20.51 -11.20
CA ARG A 21 -5.78 20.88 -10.29
C ARG A 21 -4.58 21.47 -11.01
N LYS A 22 -4.39 21.21 -12.30
CA LYS A 22 -3.28 21.78 -13.09
C LYS A 22 -3.29 23.30 -13.11
N HIS A 23 -4.47 23.94 -13.16
CA HIS A 23 -4.54 25.41 -13.12
C HIS A 23 -3.99 25.97 -11.82
N ALA A 24 -4.39 25.38 -10.68
CA ALA A 24 -3.93 25.83 -9.36
C ALA A 24 -2.41 25.65 -9.18
N VAL A 25 -1.84 24.56 -9.69
CA VAL A 25 -0.38 24.35 -9.68
C VAL A 25 0.31 25.37 -10.59
N LYS A 26 -0.22 25.66 -11.79
CA LYS A 26 0.35 26.68 -12.69
C LYS A 26 0.35 28.08 -12.07
N GLU A 27 -0.74 28.46 -11.41
CA GLU A 27 -0.85 29.73 -10.69
C GLU A 27 0.17 29.80 -9.54
N TYR A 28 0.27 28.73 -8.74
CA TYR A 28 1.29 28.63 -7.69
C TYR A 28 2.73 28.77 -8.23
N LEU A 29 3.06 28.12 -9.35
CA LEU A 29 4.39 28.22 -9.96
C LEU A 29 4.62 29.59 -10.62
N TYR A 30 3.56 30.28 -11.06
CA TYR A 30 3.68 31.64 -11.57
C TYR A 30 4.02 32.62 -10.43
N ASP A 31 3.41 32.43 -9.26
CA ASP A 31 3.62 33.30 -8.10
C ASP A 31 4.93 33.00 -7.35
N ASP A 32 5.42 31.76 -7.38
CA ASP A 32 6.67 31.33 -6.72
C ASP A 32 7.74 30.90 -7.74
N LEU A 33 8.60 31.86 -8.11
CA LEU A 33 9.69 31.63 -9.05
C LEU A 33 10.71 30.59 -8.55
N THR A 34 10.92 30.47 -7.23
CA THR A 34 11.85 29.48 -6.67
C THR A 34 11.29 28.07 -6.86
N ALA A 35 9.99 27.90 -6.59
CA ALA A 35 9.30 26.65 -6.87
C ALA A 35 9.31 26.33 -8.37
N ALA A 36 9.07 27.30 -9.24
CA ALA A 36 9.12 27.11 -10.69
C ALA A 36 10.51 26.63 -11.18
N GLN A 37 11.59 27.24 -10.68
CA GLN A 37 12.95 26.82 -11.00
C GLN A 37 13.23 25.38 -10.57
N ARG A 38 12.79 25.02 -9.38
CA ARG A 38 12.91 23.65 -8.84
C ARG A 38 12.15 22.65 -9.70
N VAL A 39 10.88 22.93 -10.01
CA VAL A 39 10.05 22.07 -10.88
C VAL A 39 10.69 21.90 -12.25
N GLY A 40 11.15 22.98 -12.88
CA GLY A 40 11.82 22.91 -14.17
C GLY A 40 13.11 22.08 -14.14
N ALA A 41 13.83 22.06 -13.01
CA ALA A 41 14.98 21.16 -12.84
C ALA A 41 14.55 19.69 -12.76
N TYR A 42 13.46 19.41 -12.05
CA TYR A 42 12.94 18.05 -11.92
C TYR A 42 12.40 17.51 -13.24
N GLU A 43 11.70 18.34 -14.03
CA GLU A 43 11.26 17.99 -15.38
C GLU A 43 12.45 17.59 -16.27
N ARG A 44 13.53 18.37 -16.26
CA ARG A 44 14.75 18.03 -17.02
C ARG A 44 15.38 16.71 -16.58
N HIS A 45 15.38 16.44 -15.27
CA HIS A 45 15.90 15.17 -14.74
C HIS A 45 15.01 13.98 -15.12
N ALA A 46 13.69 14.13 -14.99
CA ALA A 46 12.72 13.11 -15.40
C ALA A 46 12.84 12.79 -16.89
N ASP A 47 12.97 13.82 -17.73
CA ASP A 47 13.22 13.68 -19.16
C ASP A 47 14.54 12.98 -19.48
N ALA A 48 15.62 13.32 -18.77
CA ALA A 48 16.91 12.66 -18.93
C ALA A 48 16.82 11.16 -18.57
N LEU A 49 16.12 10.83 -17.49
CA LEU A 49 15.87 9.43 -17.09
C LEU A 49 15.04 8.69 -18.13
N ARG A 50 13.94 9.28 -18.60
CA ARG A 50 13.10 8.68 -19.66
C ARG A 50 13.92 8.39 -20.91
N ARG A 51 14.78 9.33 -21.35
CA ARG A 51 15.65 9.11 -22.51
C ARG A 51 16.70 8.03 -22.26
N ALA A 52 17.32 8.01 -21.08
CA ALA A 52 18.34 7.02 -20.73
C ALA A 52 17.76 5.59 -20.61
N LEU A 53 16.54 5.47 -20.10
CA LEU A 53 15.85 4.19 -19.88
C LEU A 53 14.97 3.76 -21.04
N PHE A 54 14.78 4.62 -22.05
CA PHE A 54 14.01 4.30 -23.26
C PHE A 54 14.44 2.97 -23.91
N PRO A 55 15.74 2.65 -24.06
CA PRO A 55 16.14 1.36 -24.63
C PRO A 55 15.70 0.15 -23.80
N VAL A 56 15.63 0.30 -22.47
CA VAL A 56 15.16 -0.77 -21.56
C VAL A 56 13.65 -0.91 -21.64
N ALA A 57 12.92 0.20 -21.78
CA ALA A 57 11.46 0.20 -21.92
C ALA A 57 10.99 -0.49 -23.21
N GLU A 58 11.79 -0.44 -24.28
CA GLU A 58 11.53 -1.10 -25.56
C GLU A 58 11.94 -2.59 -25.58
N MET A 59 12.60 -3.09 -24.52
CA MET A 59 12.90 -4.52 -24.45
C MET A 59 11.61 -5.33 -24.31
N PRO A 60 11.49 -6.46 -25.01
CA PRO A 60 10.36 -7.35 -24.81
C PRO A 60 10.33 -7.81 -23.35
N LEU A 61 9.12 -7.85 -22.77
CA LEU A 61 8.92 -8.44 -21.46
C LEU A 61 9.42 -9.90 -21.49
N PRO A 62 10.25 -10.31 -20.52
CA PRO A 62 10.65 -11.71 -20.39
C PRO A 62 9.43 -12.63 -20.34
N SER A 63 9.50 -13.79 -20.99
CA SER A 63 8.38 -14.74 -21.10
C SER A 63 7.85 -15.22 -19.74
N ILE A 64 8.66 -15.14 -18.68
CA ILE A 64 8.23 -15.42 -17.30
C ILE A 64 7.13 -14.47 -16.79
N PHE A 65 7.01 -13.29 -17.39
CA PHE A 65 5.96 -12.31 -17.08
C PHE A 65 4.76 -12.40 -18.02
N GLU A 66 4.74 -13.38 -18.94
CA GLU A 66 3.53 -13.64 -19.72
C GLU A 66 2.42 -14.12 -18.78
N PRO A 67 1.17 -13.63 -18.93
CA PRO A 67 0.08 -13.98 -18.04
C PRO A 67 -0.10 -15.50 -17.84
N GLY A 68 0.03 -16.30 -18.90
CA GLY A 68 -0.09 -17.76 -18.80
C GLY A 68 1.05 -18.43 -18.00
N ALA A 69 2.25 -17.85 -18.02
CA ALA A 69 3.38 -18.31 -17.20
C ALA A 69 3.15 -17.95 -15.72
N LEU A 70 2.66 -16.73 -15.45
CA LEU A 70 2.32 -16.26 -14.11
C LEU A 70 1.17 -17.05 -13.48
N GLU A 71 0.13 -17.37 -14.26
CA GLU A 71 -1.01 -18.18 -13.81
C GLU A 71 -0.61 -19.61 -13.44
N THR A 72 0.39 -20.17 -14.13
CA THR A 72 0.91 -21.52 -13.88
C THR A 72 1.75 -21.56 -12.60
N GLU A 73 2.62 -20.57 -12.38
CA GLU A 73 3.44 -20.43 -11.16
C GLU A 73 2.59 -20.09 -9.92
N LEU A 74 1.57 -19.24 -10.09
CA LEU A 74 0.62 -18.89 -9.03
C LEU A 74 -0.45 -19.97 -8.79
N SER A 75 -0.50 -21.00 -9.62
CA SER A 75 -1.16 -22.27 -9.29
C SER A 75 -0.33 -23.01 -8.24
N LEU A 76 -0.16 -22.37 -7.08
CA LEU A 76 0.12 -23.04 -5.83
C LEU A 76 -1.04 -24.00 -5.63
N SER A 77 -0.77 -25.26 -5.95
CA SER A 77 -1.67 -26.39 -5.80
C SER A 77 -2.53 -26.19 -4.56
N PRO A 78 -3.87 -26.13 -4.67
CA PRO A 78 -4.71 -25.78 -3.53
C PRO A 78 -4.41 -26.79 -2.43
N LEU A 79 -4.02 -26.28 -1.26
CA LEU A 79 -3.87 -27.00 0.00
C LEU A 79 -5.12 -27.84 0.30
N ARG A 80 -5.25 -28.99 -0.36
CA ARG A 80 -6.41 -29.87 -0.26
C ARG A 80 -6.08 -31.15 0.49
N HIS A 81 -4.87 -31.26 1.06
CA HIS A 81 -4.44 -32.46 1.78
C HIS A 81 -3.71 -32.24 3.11
N LEU A 82 -3.92 -31.10 3.79
CA LEU A 82 -3.49 -30.94 5.19
C LEU A 82 -4.70 -30.76 6.11
N ASN A 83 -5.57 -31.77 6.13
CA ASN A 83 -6.45 -31.99 7.27
C ASN A 83 -5.64 -32.59 8.43
N SER A 84 -5.85 -32.07 9.65
CA SER A 84 -6.04 -32.86 10.88
C SER A 84 -5.05 -32.74 12.06
N ILE A 85 -4.21 -31.72 12.23
CA ILE A 85 -3.51 -31.55 13.54
C ILE A 85 -3.52 -30.11 14.07
N ALA A 86 -3.19 -29.11 13.24
CA ALA A 86 -3.05 -27.72 13.70
C ALA A 86 -4.39 -27.09 14.17
N GLY A 87 -5.51 -27.39 13.50
CA GLY A 87 -6.82 -26.84 13.85
C GLY A 87 -7.35 -27.30 15.23
N ALA A 88 -7.01 -28.53 15.65
CA ALA A 88 -7.44 -29.06 16.94
C ALA A 88 -6.72 -28.38 18.12
N ILE A 89 -5.44 -28.04 17.95
CA ILE A 89 -4.63 -27.37 18.98
C ILE A 89 -5.14 -25.94 19.23
N LEU A 90 -5.50 -25.21 18.17
CA LEU A 90 -6.02 -23.85 18.30
C LEU A 90 -7.38 -23.81 19.00
N ALA A 91 -8.27 -24.78 18.70
CA ALA A 91 -9.57 -24.89 19.37
C ALA A 91 -9.43 -25.20 20.88
N ALA A 92 -8.46 -26.06 21.26
CA ALA A 92 -8.21 -26.39 22.66
C ALA A 92 -7.66 -25.19 23.46
N LEU A 93 -6.83 -24.34 22.85
CA LEU A 93 -6.30 -23.14 23.50
C LEU A 93 -7.37 -22.07 23.74
N ILE A 94 -8.32 -21.90 22.81
CA ILE A 94 -9.43 -20.95 22.97
C ILE A 94 -10.37 -21.39 24.11
N ALA A 95 -10.72 -22.68 24.16
CA ALA A 95 -11.55 -23.22 25.23
C ALA A 95 -10.88 -23.12 26.63
N TYR A 96 -9.55 -23.22 26.69
CA TYR A 96 -8.81 -23.09 27.95
C TYR A 96 -8.80 -21.65 28.48
N VAL A 97 -8.74 -20.65 27.59
CA VAL A 97 -8.78 -19.23 27.99
C VAL A 97 -10.16 -18.87 28.53
N GLU A 98 -11.24 -19.31 27.90
CA GLU A 98 -12.62 -18.98 28.33
C GLU A 98 -12.98 -19.52 29.73
N TRP A 99 -12.46 -20.68 30.12
CA TRP A 99 -12.72 -21.26 31.45
C TRP A 99 -12.05 -20.49 32.60
N GLY A 100 -10.94 -19.80 32.33
CA GLY A 100 -10.19 -19.04 33.34
C GLY A 100 -10.87 -17.74 33.78
N TRP A 101 -11.52 -17.03 32.86
CA TRP A 101 -12.12 -15.72 33.14
C TRP A 101 -13.43 -15.82 33.94
N TRP A 102 -14.14 -16.94 33.86
CA TRP A 102 -15.41 -17.13 34.59
C TRP A 102 -15.21 -17.26 36.11
N ARG A 103 -14.14 -17.95 36.56
CA ARG A 103 -13.81 -18.08 37.99
C ARG A 103 -13.35 -16.77 38.65
N VAL A 104 -12.66 -15.92 37.89
CA VAL A 104 -12.20 -14.61 38.38
C VAL A 104 -13.39 -13.64 38.56
N LEU A 105 -14.41 -13.75 37.72
CA LEU A 105 -15.65 -12.98 37.86
C LEU A 105 -16.48 -13.39 39.09
N GLU A 106 -16.55 -14.68 39.43
CA GLU A 106 -17.23 -15.14 40.66
C GLU A 106 -16.61 -14.55 41.94
N GLU A 107 -15.29 -14.51 42.03
CA GLU A 107 -14.61 -13.98 43.23
C GLU A 107 -14.78 -12.46 43.37
N GLN A 108 -14.79 -11.70 42.26
CA GLN A 108 -15.01 -10.26 42.33
C GLN A 108 -16.45 -9.87 42.67
N ILE A 109 -17.44 -10.62 42.20
CA ILE A 109 -18.86 -10.34 42.49
C ILE A 109 -19.16 -10.59 43.99
N ALA A 110 -18.58 -11.63 44.59
CA ALA A 110 -18.75 -11.91 46.02
C ALA A 110 -18.21 -10.79 46.92
N HIS A 111 -17.12 -10.13 46.52
CA HIS A 111 -16.52 -9.02 47.27
C HIS A 111 -17.33 -7.71 47.20
N PHE A 112 -18.15 -7.53 46.16
CA PHE A 112 -18.95 -6.32 45.96
C PHE A 112 -20.33 -6.37 46.66
N LEU A 113 -20.82 -7.56 47.02
CA LEU A 113 -22.13 -7.76 47.66
C LEU A 113 -22.08 -7.72 49.20
N ILE A 114 -20.89 -7.62 49.82
CA ILE A 114 -20.68 -7.62 51.27
C ILE A 114 -20.18 -6.24 51.78
N ARG A 115 -20.33 -5.16 51.00
CA ARG A 115 -20.02 -3.79 51.43
C ARG A 115 -21.20 -2.87 51.16
#